data_AF-A0A1U7HLT7-F1
#
_entry.id   AF-A0A1U7HLT7-F1
#
_cell.length_a   1.000
_cell.length_b   1.000
_cell.length_c   1.000
_cell.angle_alpha   90.00
_cell.angle_beta   90.00
_cell.angle_gamma   90.00
#
_symmetry.space_group_name_H-M   'P 1'
#
loop_
_entity.id
_entity.type
_entity.pdbx_description
1 polymer ?
#
loop_
_entity_poly.entity_id
_entity_poly.type
_entity_poly.pdbx_seq_one_letter_code
_entity_poly.pdbx_strand_id
1 'polypeptide(L)'
;MTVAYPRKFNNSMSARDILKRVVENREIHMITLNRYRYNEQRSCKDLTDLIERLNGKPKELVQDLSRHIAEEARHAMWLTDLLVELGADIGKPPGVSYIDEFERLLDQDAYNSENKLEDGIIAALASINVTEKRGCEYFSAHIHALKEAPQTEENIKIRETIEKIFPEEAGHVRWGNRWLTKIAQKSPEHRTKVEQAKRKYAAIEQAAFEAGMDIMAGAELRRINKLMEIANTMSVWERPQYLMERLPQTLFAPELQEIRIEAAKRAWNRNPQEFVEKFVPMFLNGLTKTQNQQKTAKV
;
A
#
# COMPACT_ATOMS: atom_id res chain seq x y z
N MET A 1 -18.81 6.75 -14.51
CA MET A 1 -17.60 7.03 -13.69
C MET A 1 -16.64 5.89 -13.91
N THR A 2 -15.39 6.19 -14.25
CA THR A 2 -14.38 5.15 -14.50
C THR A 2 -13.87 4.65 -13.15
N VAL A 3 -14.04 3.35 -12.88
CA VAL A 3 -13.44 2.71 -11.70
C VAL A 3 -11.95 2.57 -11.97
N ALA A 4 -11.12 3.26 -11.19
CA ALA A 4 -9.68 3.04 -11.20
C ALA A 4 -9.41 1.71 -10.50
N TYR A 5 -9.00 0.71 -11.30
CA TYR A 5 -8.49 -0.57 -10.81
C TYR A 5 -6.96 -0.48 -10.69
N PRO A 6 -6.36 -1.18 -9.71
CA PRO A 6 -4.92 -1.41 -9.69
C PRO A 6 -4.42 -1.87 -11.06
N ARG A 7 -3.32 -1.27 -11.55
CA ARG A 7 -2.75 -1.70 -12.82
C ARG A 7 -1.99 -3.00 -12.61
N LYS A 8 -2.09 -3.91 -13.59
CA LYS A 8 -1.15 -5.03 -13.71
C LYS A 8 0.27 -4.46 -13.86
N PHE A 9 1.21 -5.05 -13.15
CA PHE A 9 2.60 -4.66 -13.24
C PHE A 9 3.14 -4.80 -14.67
N ASN A 10 4.11 -3.97 -15.04
CA ASN A 10 4.91 -4.22 -16.24
C ASN A 10 5.69 -5.54 -16.04
N ASN A 11 5.23 -6.63 -16.68
CA ASN A 11 5.83 -7.97 -16.65
C ASN A 11 5.96 -8.65 -15.26
N SER A 12 5.09 -8.37 -14.28
CA SER A 12 5.15 -9.07 -12.99
C SER A 12 3.80 -9.56 -12.42
N MET A 13 3.93 -10.48 -11.46
CA MET A 13 2.92 -11.36 -10.87
C MET A 13 1.70 -10.61 -10.32
N SER A 14 0.48 -11.09 -10.58
CA SER A 14 -0.74 -10.55 -9.97
C SER A 14 -0.83 -10.82 -8.46
N ALA A 15 -1.75 -10.16 -7.74
CA ALA A 15 -2.04 -10.49 -6.34
C ALA A 15 -2.34 -11.99 -6.16
N ARG A 16 -3.10 -12.60 -7.08
CA ARG A 16 -3.36 -14.05 -7.05
C ARG A 16 -2.10 -14.89 -7.18
N ASP A 17 -1.19 -14.51 -8.08
CA ASP A 17 0.08 -15.21 -8.27
C ASP A 17 0.98 -15.08 -7.03
N ILE A 18 0.98 -13.90 -6.38
CA ILE A 18 1.73 -13.65 -5.15
C ILE A 18 1.15 -14.51 -4.02
N LEU A 19 -0.17 -14.41 -3.77
CA LEU A 19 -0.80 -15.07 -2.63
C LEU A 19 -0.75 -16.60 -2.73
N LYS A 20 -0.76 -17.16 -3.94
CA LYS A 20 -0.53 -18.60 -4.16
C LYS A 20 0.81 -19.07 -3.58
N ARG A 21 1.88 -18.29 -3.78
CA ARG A 21 3.20 -18.62 -3.21
C ARG A 21 3.28 -18.34 -1.71
N VAL A 22 2.54 -17.34 -1.23
CA VAL A 22 2.48 -16.99 0.19
C VAL A 22 1.87 -18.14 1.00
N VAL A 23 0.73 -18.69 0.57
CA VAL A 23 0.05 -19.78 1.31
C VAL A 23 0.85 -21.09 1.32
N GLU A 24 1.79 -21.28 0.39
CA GLU A 24 2.68 -22.44 0.34
C GLU A 24 3.83 -22.34 1.35
N ASN A 25 4.13 -21.15 1.87
CA ASN A 25 5.22 -20.92 2.82
C ASN A 25 4.69 -20.28 4.10
N ARG A 26 4.57 -21.09 5.15
CA ARG A 26 4.03 -20.67 6.45
C ARG A 26 4.71 -19.43 7.04
N GLU A 27 6.03 -19.32 6.96
CA GLU A 27 6.77 -18.17 7.51
C GLU A 27 6.32 -16.86 6.82
N ILE A 28 6.27 -16.87 5.49
CA ILE A 28 5.84 -15.73 4.68
C ILE A 28 4.35 -15.45 4.90
N HIS A 29 3.54 -16.50 5.05
CA HIS A 29 2.12 -16.40 5.31
C HIS A 29 1.82 -15.70 6.63
N MET A 30 2.51 -16.09 7.71
CA MET A 30 2.37 -15.45 9.03
C MET A 30 2.82 -13.98 8.99
N ILE A 31 3.93 -13.68 8.32
CA ILE A 31 4.36 -12.29 8.09
C ILE A 31 3.29 -11.50 7.34
N THR A 32 2.66 -12.10 6.32
CA THR A 32 1.61 -11.44 5.52
C THR A 32 0.36 -11.16 6.36
N LEU A 33 -0.06 -12.09 7.21
CA LEU A 33 -1.19 -11.88 8.13
C LEU A 33 -0.88 -10.80 9.18
N ASN A 34 0.34 -10.78 9.72
CA ASN A 34 0.77 -9.73 10.64
C ASN A 34 0.84 -8.35 9.95
N ARG A 35 1.16 -8.30 8.65
CA ARG A 35 1.05 -7.06 7.86
C ARG A 35 -0.38 -6.58 7.75
N TYR A 36 -1.35 -7.45 7.48
CA TYR A 36 -2.76 -7.04 7.51
C TYR A 36 -3.13 -6.48 8.88
N ARG A 37 -2.84 -7.21 9.97
CA ARG A 37 -3.11 -6.76 11.34
C ARG A 37 -2.52 -5.37 11.62
N TYR A 38 -1.25 -5.18 11.27
CA TYR A 38 -0.54 -3.92 11.49
C TYR A 38 -1.15 -2.78 10.67
N ASN A 39 -1.59 -3.08 9.44
CA ASN A 39 -2.25 -2.12 8.57
C ASN A 39 -3.59 -1.66 9.15
N GLU A 40 -4.46 -2.57 9.61
CA GLU A 40 -5.77 -2.16 10.17
C GLU A 40 -5.61 -1.31 11.43
N GLN A 41 -4.63 -1.64 12.28
CA GLN A 41 -4.27 -0.80 13.44
C GLN A 41 -3.79 0.59 13.02
N ARG A 42 -3.04 0.69 11.93
CA ARG A 42 -2.56 1.97 11.42
C ARG A 42 -3.70 2.78 10.81
N SER A 43 -4.61 2.15 10.07
CA SER A 43 -5.84 2.75 9.56
C SER A 43 -6.66 3.39 10.69
N CYS A 44 -6.80 2.71 11.84
CA CYS A 44 -7.48 3.29 13.02
C CYS A 44 -6.89 4.63 13.44
N LYS A 45 -5.55 4.71 13.51
CA LYS A 45 -4.84 5.93 13.89
C LYS A 45 -5.06 7.03 12.85
N ASP A 46 -4.86 6.73 11.57
CA ASP A 46 -4.92 7.74 10.51
C ASP A 46 -6.34 8.30 10.32
N LEU A 47 -7.37 7.45 10.46
CA LEU A 47 -8.76 7.87 10.44
C LEU A 47 -9.12 8.71 11.68
N THR A 48 -8.55 8.41 12.84
CA THR A 48 -8.72 9.22 14.05
C THR A 48 -8.11 10.60 13.87
N ASP A 49 -6.86 10.66 13.39
CA ASP A 49 -6.16 11.91 13.08
C ASP A 49 -6.97 12.77 12.08
N LEU A 50 -7.60 12.13 11.08
CA LEU A 50 -8.48 12.81 10.13
C LEU A 50 -9.75 13.37 10.80
N ILE A 51 -10.44 12.59 11.65
CA ILE A 51 -11.63 13.07 12.36
C ILE A 51 -11.32 14.30 13.21
N GLU A 52 -10.19 14.30 13.93
CA GLU A 52 -9.77 15.42 14.75
C GLU A 52 -9.54 16.68 13.89
N ARG A 53 -8.85 16.55 12.76
CA ARG A 53 -8.63 17.65 11.81
C ARG A 53 -9.93 18.18 11.20
N LEU A 54 -10.89 17.31 10.92
CA LEU A 54 -12.20 17.69 10.39
C LEU A 54 -13.04 18.47 11.41
N ASN A 55 -12.71 18.37 12.71
CA ASN A 55 -13.35 19.11 13.79
C ASN A 55 -14.90 19.08 13.70
N GLY A 56 -15.44 17.87 13.53
CA GLY A 56 -16.89 17.64 13.44
C GLY A 56 -17.54 18.00 12.10
N LYS A 57 -16.78 18.34 11.05
CA LYS A 57 -17.32 18.83 9.77
C LYS A 57 -16.75 18.09 8.55
N PRO A 58 -17.61 17.60 7.62
CA PRO A 58 -19.07 17.50 7.73
C PRO A 58 -19.49 16.36 8.66
N LYS A 59 -20.60 16.55 9.41
CA LYS A 59 -21.08 15.60 10.44
C LYS A 59 -21.27 14.17 9.91
N GLU A 60 -21.85 14.03 8.72
CA GLU A 60 -22.07 12.73 8.07
C GLU A 60 -20.75 12.02 7.77
N LEU A 61 -19.72 12.75 7.33
CA LEU A 61 -18.41 12.17 7.04
C LEU A 61 -17.72 11.72 8.32
N VAL A 62 -17.75 12.56 9.36
CA VAL A 62 -17.20 12.19 10.67
C VAL A 62 -17.89 10.94 11.22
N GLN A 63 -19.21 10.82 11.05
CA GLN A 63 -19.94 9.61 11.45
C GLN A 63 -19.52 8.36 10.65
N ASP A 64 -19.39 8.47 9.33
CA ASP A 64 -18.93 7.36 8.48
C ASP A 64 -17.49 6.95 8.85
N LEU A 65 -16.59 7.91 9.08
CA LEU A 65 -15.21 7.67 9.54
C LEU A 65 -15.17 7.00 10.93
N SER A 66 -16.02 7.40 11.87
CA SER A 66 -16.08 6.76 13.20
C SER A 66 -16.53 5.30 13.12
N ARG A 67 -17.45 4.98 12.22
CA ARG A 67 -17.88 3.58 11.97
C ARG A 67 -16.73 2.78 11.36
N HIS A 68 -16.05 3.35 10.36
CA HIS A 68 -14.89 2.74 9.73
C HIS A 68 -13.79 2.42 10.76
N ILE A 69 -13.47 3.35 11.68
CA ILE A 69 -12.52 3.07 12.78
C ILE A 69 -12.93 1.86 13.62
N ALA A 70 -14.22 1.72 13.94
CA ALA A 70 -14.71 0.59 14.73
C ALA A 70 -14.59 -0.74 13.97
N GLU A 71 -14.80 -0.71 12.66
CA GLU A 71 -14.61 -1.86 11.75
C GLU A 71 -13.11 -2.24 11.70
N GLU A 72 -12.21 -1.28 11.45
CA GLU A 72 -10.75 -1.53 11.42
C GLU A 72 -10.20 -2.06 12.75
N ALA A 73 -10.67 -1.51 13.87
CA ALA A 73 -10.24 -1.97 15.20
C ALA A 73 -10.64 -3.44 15.42
N ARG A 74 -11.80 -3.84 14.91
CA ARG A 74 -12.30 -5.21 14.98
C ARG A 74 -11.55 -6.14 14.01
N HIS A 75 -11.20 -5.67 12.82
CA HIS A 75 -10.33 -6.42 11.89
C HIS A 75 -8.96 -6.70 12.53
N ALA A 76 -8.33 -5.67 13.09
CA ALA A 76 -7.08 -5.78 13.83
C ALA A 76 -7.16 -6.79 14.97
N MET A 77 -8.26 -6.75 15.74
CA MET A 77 -8.51 -7.70 16.84
C MET A 77 -8.59 -9.13 16.31
N TRP A 78 -9.43 -9.42 15.31
CA TRP A 78 -9.57 -10.76 14.75
C TRP A 78 -8.27 -11.32 14.18
N LEU A 79 -7.47 -10.48 13.49
CA LEU A 79 -6.17 -10.88 12.98
C LEU A 79 -5.15 -11.10 14.11
N THR A 80 -5.22 -10.31 15.18
CA THR A 80 -4.37 -10.51 16.37
C THR A 80 -4.69 -11.83 17.04
N ASP A 81 -5.97 -12.12 17.30
CA ASP A 81 -6.41 -13.38 17.90
C ASP A 81 -5.97 -14.58 17.05
N LEU A 82 -6.15 -14.50 15.72
CA LEU A 82 -5.70 -15.51 14.78
C LEU A 82 -4.18 -15.74 14.87
N LEU A 83 -3.37 -14.67 14.85
CA LEU A 83 -1.91 -14.79 14.91
C LEU A 83 -1.43 -15.39 16.23
N VAL A 84 -2.03 -15.00 17.35
CA VAL A 84 -1.73 -15.56 18.67
C VAL A 84 -2.06 -17.04 18.71
N GLU A 85 -3.23 -17.42 18.21
CA GLU A 85 -3.67 -18.82 18.17
C GLU A 85 -2.75 -19.70 17.29
N LEU A 86 -2.26 -19.16 16.17
CA LEU A 86 -1.32 -19.85 15.29
C LEU A 86 0.14 -19.80 15.78
N GLY A 87 0.39 -19.22 16.96
CA GLY A 87 1.74 -19.07 17.52
C GLY A 87 2.68 -18.20 16.68
N ALA A 88 2.13 -17.23 15.94
CA ALA A 88 2.88 -16.31 15.12
C ALA A 88 3.37 -15.08 15.92
N ASP A 89 4.43 -14.44 15.42
CA ASP A 89 4.91 -13.16 15.96
C ASP A 89 3.93 -12.02 15.61
N ILE A 90 3.57 -11.23 16.62
CA ILE A 90 2.68 -10.06 16.55
C ILE A 90 3.42 -8.72 16.62
N GLY A 91 4.76 -8.75 16.63
CA GLY A 91 5.60 -7.56 16.56
C GLY A 91 5.43 -6.76 15.26
N LYS A 92 6.24 -5.70 15.08
CA LYS A 92 6.23 -4.93 13.83
C LYS A 92 6.66 -5.86 12.67
N PRO A 93 5.86 -5.98 11.60
CA PRO A 93 6.21 -6.86 10.49
C PRO A 93 7.52 -6.38 9.82
N PRO A 94 8.42 -7.30 9.42
CA PRO A 94 9.73 -6.95 8.88
C PRO A 94 9.65 -6.48 7.42
N GLY A 95 10.57 -5.60 7.00
CA GLY A 95 10.70 -5.11 5.62
C GLY A 95 10.08 -3.72 5.41
N VAL A 96 10.01 -3.28 4.15
CA VAL A 96 9.45 -1.94 3.83
C VAL A 96 7.96 -1.95 4.23
N SER A 97 7.55 -0.94 4.97
CA SER A 97 6.15 -0.72 5.30
C SER A 97 5.49 -0.03 4.11
N TYR A 98 4.52 -0.72 3.50
CA TYR A 98 3.69 -0.15 2.43
C TYR A 98 3.02 1.14 2.88
N ILE A 99 2.51 1.18 4.12
CA ILE A 99 1.83 2.36 4.66
C ILE A 99 2.82 3.49 4.89
N ASP A 100 4.01 3.21 5.45
CA ASP A 100 5.01 4.25 5.71
C ASP A 100 5.46 4.88 4.37
N GLU A 101 5.67 4.08 3.33
CA GLU A 101 6.00 4.57 1.99
C GLU A 101 4.83 5.34 1.35
N PHE A 102 3.60 4.88 1.56
CA PHE A 102 2.41 5.58 1.08
C PHE A 102 2.28 6.96 1.74
N GLU A 103 2.37 7.03 3.08
CA GLU A 103 2.39 8.28 3.86
C GLU A 103 3.53 9.20 3.42
N ARG A 104 4.73 8.64 3.19
CA ARG A 104 5.89 9.36 2.66
C ARG A 104 5.66 9.87 1.24
N LEU A 105 4.66 9.39 0.49
CA LEU A 105 4.31 9.89 -0.84
C LEU A 105 3.08 10.82 -0.84
N LEU A 106 2.34 10.89 0.27
CA LEU A 106 1.21 11.82 0.47
C LEU A 106 1.66 13.25 0.68
N ASP A 107 0.91 14.22 0.18
CA ASP A 107 1.13 15.64 0.44
C ASP A 107 0.47 16.02 1.78
N GLN A 108 1.25 16.14 2.86
CA GLN A 108 0.71 16.34 4.21
C GLN A 108 0.22 17.77 4.46
N ASP A 109 0.61 18.73 3.62
CA ASP A 109 0.27 20.15 3.77
C ASP A 109 -1.08 20.52 3.12
N ALA A 110 -1.69 19.59 2.38
CA ALA A 110 -3.01 19.79 1.76
C ALA A 110 -4.14 20.08 2.76
N TYR A 111 -3.93 19.82 4.06
CA TYR A 111 -4.92 19.92 5.13
C TYR A 111 -4.89 21.23 5.92
N ASN A 112 -3.89 22.09 5.73
CA ASN A 112 -3.53 23.13 6.70
C ASN A 112 -4.20 24.51 6.52
N SER A 113 -5.18 24.66 5.62
CA SER A 113 -5.89 25.95 5.46
C SER A 113 -7.40 25.79 5.29
N GLU A 114 -8.20 26.57 6.01
CA GLU A 114 -9.68 26.55 5.93
C GLU A 114 -10.20 26.75 4.49
N ASN A 115 -9.50 27.58 3.70
CA ASN A 115 -9.81 27.81 2.27
C ASN A 115 -9.54 26.59 1.36
N LYS A 116 -8.97 25.50 1.88
CA LYS A 116 -8.69 24.25 1.16
C LYS A 116 -9.34 23.02 1.81
N LEU A 117 -10.23 23.19 2.78
CA LEU A 117 -10.85 22.06 3.51
C LEU A 117 -11.50 21.03 2.57
N GLU A 118 -12.21 21.49 1.54
CA GLU A 118 -12.84 20.58 0.57
C GLU A 118 -11.80 19.83 -0.28
N ASP A 119 -10.72 20.48 -0.70
CA ASP A 119 -9.64 19.84 -1.44
C ASP A 119 -8.90 18.81 -0.56
N GLY A 120 -8.73 19.12 0.73
CA GLY A 120 -8.22 18.19 1.75
C GLY A 120 -9.15 16.99 1.96
N ILE A 121 -10.47 17.20 2.00
CA ILE A 121 -11.46 16.11 2.09
C ILE A 121 -11.40 15.21 0.84
N ILE A 122 -11.32 15.80 -0.36
CA ILE A 122 -11.17 15.03 -1.61
C ILE A 122 -9.88 14.21 -1.58
N ALA A 123 -8.78 14.80 -1.12
CA ALA A 123 -7.49 14.14 -0.94
C ALA A 123 -7.58 12.96 0.03
N ALA A 124 -8.11 13.16 1.23
CA ALA A 124 -8.26 12.11 2.23
C ALA A 124 -9.14 10.97 1.73
N LEU A 125 -10.31 11.29 1.16
CA LEU A 125 -11.23 10.28 0.65
C LEU A 125 -10.64 9.50 -0.53
N ALA A 126 -9.91 10.16 -1.43
CA ALA A 126 -9.23 9.48 -2.53
C ALA A 126 -8.12 8.57 -2.03
N SER A 127 -7.35 9.02 -1.03
CA SER A 127 -6.31 8.25 -0.35
C SER A 127 -6.87 7.00 0.32
N ILE A 128 -7.87 7.15 1.19
CA ILE A 128 -8.57 6.02 1.83
C ILE A 128 -9.09 5.08 0.74
N ASN A 129 -9.81 5.60 -0.25
CA ASN A 129 -10.46 4.72 -1.22
C ASN A 129 -9.50 3.88 -2.07
N VAL A 130 -8.28 4.33 -2.33
CA VAL A 130 -7.28 3.52 -3.06
C VAL A 130 -6.63 2.47 -2.15
N THR A 131 -6.40 2.76 -0.87
CA THR A 131 -5.86 1.78 0.08
C THR A 131 -6.86 0.67 0.37
N GLU A 132 -8.13 1.00 0.61
CA GLU A 132 -9.23 0.02 0.80
C GLU A 132 -9.38 -0.89 -0.43
N LYS A 133 -9.24 -0.34 -1.64
CA LYS A 133 -9.31 -1.13 -2.88
C LYS A 133 -8.18 -2.14 -2.97
N ARG A 134 -6.97 -1.78 -2.53
CA ARG A 134 -5.84 -2.71 -2.48
C ARG A 134 -6.07 -3.79 -1.45
N GLY A 135 -6.56 -3.44 -0.25
CA GLY A 135 -6.96 -4.39 0.79
C GLY A 135 -7.95 -5.42 0.26
N CYS A 136 -9.05 -4.96 -0.35
CA CYS A 136 -10.05 -5.81 -1.01
C CYS A 136 -9.44 -6.75 -2.06
N GLU A 137 -8.56 -6.25 -2.94
CA GLU A 137 -7.90 -7.08 -3.95
C GLU A 137 -7.07 -8.20 -3.31
N TYR A 138 -6.30 -7.86 -2.27
CA TYR A 138 -5.45 -8.80 -1.56
C TYR A 138 -6.25 -9.84 -0.78
N PHE A 139 -7.28 -9.43 -0.03
CA PHE A 139 -8.15 -10.35 0.67
C PHE A 139 -8.87 -11.29 -0.29
N SER A 140 -9.38 -10.78 -1.41
CA SER A 140 -10.01 -11.61 -2.45
C SER A 140 -9.02 -12.64 -3.04
N ALA A 141 -7.79 -12.21 -3.35
CA ALA A 141 -6.74 -13.09 -3.85
C ALA A 141 -6.31 -14.13 -2.81
N HIS A 142 -6.26 -13.76 -1.52
CA HIS A 142 -5.86 -14.64 -0.44
C HIS A 142 -6.92 -15.71 -0.15
N ILE A 143 -8.20 -15.32 -0.08
CA ILE A 143 -9.33 -16.26 0.02
C ILE A 143 -9.28 -17.27 -1.13
N HIS A 144 -9.03 -16.79 -2.35
CA HIS A 144 -8.92 -17.67 -3.51
C HIS A 144 -7.75 -18.65 -3.39
N ALA A 145 -6.55 -18.18 -3.03
CA ALA A 145 -5.38 -19.04 -2.82
C ALA A 145 -5.61 -20.09 -1.71
N LEU A 146 -6.27 -19.71 -0.61
CA LEU A 146 -6.59 -20.62 0.49
C LEU A 146 -7.64 -21.68 0.14
N LYS A 147 -8.53 -21.39 -0.83
CA LYS A 147 -9.49 -22.37 -1.37
C LYS A 147 -8.81 -23.42 -2.26
N GLU A 148 -7.70 -23.06 -2.90
CA GLU A 148 -6.92 -23.97 -3.75
C GLU A 148 -5.83 -24.73 -2.98
N ALA A 149 -5.38 -24.20 -1.84
CA ALA A 149 -4.40 -24.84 -0.97
C ALA A 149 -4.97 -26.07 -0.22
N PRO A 150 -4.11 -26.95 0.34
CA PRO A 150 -4.55 -28.02 1.22
C PRO A 150 -5.43 -27.49 2.37
N GLN A 151 -6.57 -28.13 2.61
CA GLN A 151 -7.55 -27.72 3.61
C GLN A 151 -7.15 -28.19 5.02
N THR A 152 -6.02 -27.71 5.50
CA THR A 152 -5.58 -27.89 6.90
C THR A 152 -6.41 -27.02 7.83
N GLU A 153 -6.45 -27.37 9.12
CA GLU A 153 -7.14 -26.57 10.14
C GLU A 153 -6.64 -25.11 10.17
N GLU A 154 -5.32 -24.91 10.06
CA GLU A 154 -4.69 -23.58 9.95
C GLU A 154 -5.22 -22.80 8.75
N ASN A 155 -5.22 -23.39 7.55
CA ASN A 155 -5.67 -22.71 6.32
C ASN A 155 -7.16 -22.38 6.35
N ILE A 156 -7.99 -23.29 6.88
CA ILE A 156 -9.43 -23.07 7.04
C ILE A 156 -9.67 -21.87 7.97
N LYS A 157 -9.00 -21.85 9.13
CA LYS A 157 -9.16 -20.78 10.11
C LYS A 157 -8.72 -19.41 9.59
N ILE A 158 -7.60 -19.36 8.85
CA ILE A 158 -7.15 -18.14 8.18
C ILE A 158 -8.19 -17.67 7.16
N ARG A 159 -8.68 -18.58 6.30
CA ARG A 159 -9.68 -18.25 5.28
C ARG A 159 -10.95 -17.68 5.93
N GLU A 160 -11.47 -18.35 6.94
CA GLU A 160 -12.70 -17.92 7.63
C GLU A 160 -12.53 -16.56 8.29
N THR A 161 -11.34 -16.27 8.85
CA THR A 161 -11.05 -14.95 9.42
C THR A 161 -11.04 -13.86 8.35
N ILE A 162 -10.39 -14.10 7.20
CA ILE A 162 -10.37 -13.15 6.09
C ILE A 162 -11.77 -12.99 5.46
N GLU A 163 -12.55 -14.06 5.37
CA GLU A 163 -13.93 -14.02 4.86
C GLU A 163 -14.88 -13.23 5.78
N LYS A 164 -14.59 -13.12 7.08
CA LYS A 164 -15.31 -12.24 8.01
C LYS A 164 -14.99 -10.76 7.77
N ILE A 165 -13.73 -10.42 7.48
CA ILE A 165 -13.25 -9.06 7.25
C ILE A 165 -13.72 -8.52 5.89
N PHE A 166 -13.62 -9.35 4.84
CA PHE A 166 -13.81 -8.93 3.45
C PHE A 166 -15.12 -8.15 3.13
N PRO A 167 -16.29 -8.48 3.70
CA PRO A 167 -17.51 -7.70 3.47
C PRO A 167 -17.46 -6.26 4.01
N GLU A 168 -16.80 -6.04 5.15
CA GLU A 168 -16.60 -4.73 5.79
C GLU A 168 -15.67 -3.87 4.92
N GLU A 169 -14.53 -4.42 4.49
CA GLU A 169 -13.60 -3.81 3.51
C GLU A 169 -14.28 -3.36 2.21
N ALA A 170 -15.11 -4.24 1.65
CA ALA A 170 -15.88 -3.91 0.45
C ALA A 170 -16.88 -2.77 0.75
N GLY A 171 -17.38 -2.69 1.99
CA GLY A 171 -18.16 -1.57 2.52
C GLY A 171 -17.37 -0.27 2.54
N HIS A 172 -16.11 -0.32 2.99
CA HIS A 172 -15.21 0.82 3.02
C HIS A 172 -15.02 1.45 1.64
N VAL A 173 -14.74 0.60 0.65
CA VAL A 173 -14.62 1.02 -0.75
C VAL A 173 -15.92 1.66 -1.26
N ARG A 174 -17.08 1.09 -0.94
CA ARG A 174 -18.38 1.61 -1.41
C ARG A 174 -18.69 2.97 -0.81
N TRP A 175 -18.52 3.16 0.49
CA TRP A 175 -18.87 4.42 1.15
C TRP A 175 -17.91 5.55 0.75
N GLY A 176 -16.61 5.28 0.62
CA GLY A 176 -15.64 6.26 0.12
C GLY A 176 -15.95 6.71 -1.31
N ASN A 177 -16.31 5.76 -2.21
CA ASN A 177 -16.73 6.11 -3.57
C ASN A 177 -18.00 6.96 -3.58
N ARG A 178 -18.99 6.65 -2.72
CA ARG A 178 -20.22 7.43 -2.58
C ARG A 178 -19.93 8.89 -2.23
N TRP A 179 -19.01 9.15 -1.30
CA TRP A 179 -18.60 10.52 -0.94
C TRP A 179 -17.90 11.24 -2.09
N LEU A 180 -16.93 10.59 -2.74
CA LEU A 180 -16.25 11.17 -3.91
C LEU A 180 -17.23 11.49 -5.04
N THR A 181 -18.24 10.63 -5.26
CA THR A 181 -19.31 10.89 -6.22
C THR A 181 -20.18 12.07 -5.81
N LYS A 182 -20.59 12.17 -4.54
CA LYS A 182 -21.38 13.28 -4.01
C LYS A 182 -20.67 14.62 -4.24
N ILE A 183 -19.35 14.67 -4.00
CA ILE A 183 -18.53 15.85 -4.26
C ILE A 183 -18.44 16.15 -5.76
N ALA A 184 -18.14 15.14 -6.59
CA ALA A 184 -18.01 15.29 -8.05
C ALA A 184 -19.32 15.73 -8.76
N GLN A 185 -20.47 15.56 -8.11
CA GLN A 185 -21.78 15.99 -8.63
C GLN A 185 -22.08 17.46 -8.35
N LYS A 186 -21.34 18.14 -7.44
CA LYS A 186 -21.58 19.54 -7.09
C LYS A 186 -21.37 20.50 -8.26
N SER A 187 -20.29 20.34 -9.03
CA SER A 187 -20.02 21.15 -10.22
C SER A 187 -19.00 20.46 -11.16
N PRO A 188 -18.84 20.93 -12.41
CA PRO A 188 -17.78 20.46 -13.31
C PRO A 188 -16.37 20.61 -12.74
N GLU A 189 -16.13 21.67 -11.96
CA GLU A 189 -14.84 21.89 -11.28
C GLU A 189 -14.57 20.80 -10.22
N HIS A 190 -15.53 20.52 -9.34
CA HIS A 190 -15.41 19.46 -8.34
C HIS A 190 -15.18 18.09 -8.97
N ARG A 191 -15.85 17.82 -10.10
CA ARG A 191 -15.62 16.59 -10.87
C ARG A 191 -14.17 16.46 -11.31
N THR A 192 -13.60 17.52 -11.86
CA THR A 192 -12.19 17.55 -12.27
C THR A 192 -11.26 17.32 -11.09
N LYS A 193 -11.50 17.98 -9.95
CA LYS A 193 -10.72 17.81 -8.72
C LYS A 193 -10.76 16.37 -8.21
N VAL A 194 -11.94 15.76 -8.13
CA VAL A 194 -12.10 14.37 -7.71
C VAL A 194 -11.40 13.39 -8.66
N GLU A 195 -11.54 13.58 -9.97
CA GLU A 195 -10.89 12.69 -10.95
C GLU A 195 -9.36 12.85 -10.96
N GLN A 196 -8.85 14.07 -10.75
CA GLN A 196 -7.43 14.32 -10.59
C GLN A 196 -6.89 13.67 -9.32
N ALA A 197 -7.59 13.82 -8.19
CA ALA A 197 -7.22 13.16 -6.93
C ALA A 197 -7.19 11.64 -7.10
N LYS A 198 -8.24 11.02 -7.66
CA LYS A 198 -8.24 9.57 -7.92
C LYS A 198 -7.03 9.10 -8.72
N ARG A 199 -6.61 9.85 -9.74
CA ARG A 199 -5.42 9.53 -10.54
C ARG A 199 -4.13 9.66 -9.73
N LYS A 200 -3.97 10.77 -8.99
CA LYS A 200 -2.82 11.03 -8.13
C LYS A 200 -2.65 9.95 -7.07
N TYR A 201 -3.70 9.70 -6.29
CA TYR A 201 -3.65 8.74 -5.19
C TYR A 201 -3.53 7.29 -5.69
N ALA A 202 -4.11 6.94 -6.85
CA ALA A 202 -3.87 5.61 -7.44
C ALA A 202 -2.41 5.43 -7.91
N ALA A 203 -1.77 6.48 -8.42
CA ALA A 203 -0.34 6.42 -8.77
C ALA A 203 0.55 6.32 -7.52
N ILE A 204 0.21 7.06 -6.46
CA ILE A 204 0.91 6.99 -5.16
C ILE A 204 0.78 5.59 -4.54
N GLU A 205 -0.45 5.05 -4.51
CA GLU A 205 -0.73 3.70 -4.01
C GLU A 205 0.10 2.65 -4.74
N GLN A 206 0.06 2.68 -6.08
CA GLN A 206 0.83 1.73 -6.90
C GLN A 206 2.33 1.85 -6.66
N ALA A 207 2.86 3.07 -6.52
CA ALA A 207 4.28 3.31 -6.25
C ALA A 207 4.69 2.78 -4.87
N ALA A 208 3.89 3.06 -3.83
CA ALA A 208 4.15 2.58 -2.47
C ALA A 208 4.12 1.05 -2.40
N PHE A 209 3.14 0.46 -3.06
CA PHE A 209 2.98 -0.98 -3.14
C PHE A 209 4.15 -1.67 -3.87
N GLU A 210 4.58 -1.13 -5.02
CA GLU A 210 5.75 -1.63 -5.75
C GLU A 210 7.05 -1.47 -4.95
N ALA A 211 7.23 -0.33 -4.26
CA ALA A 211 8.38 -0.08 -3.41
C ALA A 211 8.45 -1.05 -2.23
N GLY A 212 7.30 -1.50 -1.71
CA GLY A 212 7.17 -2.51 -0.67
C GLY A 212 7.72 -3.89 -1.08
N MET A 213 7.71 -4.19 -2.39
CA MET A 213 8.20 -5.46 -2.95
C MET A 213 9.61 -5.36 -3.55
N ASP A 214 10.09 -4.15 -3.81
CA ASP A 214 11.32 -3.92 -4.54
C ASP A 214 12.50 -3.57 -3.63
N ILE A 215 13.22 -4.61 -3.19
CA ILE A 215 14.47 -4.50 -2.44
C ILE A 215 15.71 -4.65 -3.33
N MET A 216 15.54 -4.87 -4.63
CA MET A 216 16.63 -5.21 -5.56
C MET A 216 17.48 -4.00 -5.93
N ALA A 217 18.69 -4.23 -6.47
CA ALA A 217 19.50 -3.15 -7.03
C ALA A 217 18.77 -2.43 -8.18
N GLY A 218 18.91 -1.11 -8.22
CA GLY A 218 18.16 -0.23 -9.13
C GLY A 218 16.74 0.10 -8.66
N ALA A 219 16.33 -0.34 -7.47
CA ALA A 219 15.06 0.07 -6.85
C ALA A 219 14.98 1.58 -6.67
N GLU A 220 16.12 2.24 -6.38
CA GLU A 220 16.23 3.69 -6.27
C GLU A 220 15.84 4.39 -7.58
N LEU A 221 16.37 3.93 -8.73
CA LEU A 221 16.01 4.47 -10.05
C LEU A 221 14.55 4.20 -10.41
N ARG A 222 14.01 3.03 -10.06
CA ARG A 222 12.60 2.72 -10.27
C ARG A 222 11.69 3.59 -9.39
N ARG A 223 12.05 3.84 -8.13
CA ARG A 223 11.34 4.76 -7.23
C ARG A 223 11.38 6.20 -7.74
N ILE A 224 12.49 6.65 -8.34
CA ILE A 224 12.55 7.97 -9.02
C ILE A 224 11.60 8.02 -10.21
N ASN A 225 11.58 6.99 -11.06
CA ASN A 225 10.62 6.92 -12.17
C ASN A 225 9.17 6.98 -11.67
N LYS A 226 8.86 6.32 -10.55
CA LYS A 226 7.54 6.37 -9.91
C LYS A 226 7.20 7.76 -9.37
N LEU A 227 8.15 8.47 -8.76
CA LEU A 227 7.96 9.88 -8.38
C LEU A 227 7.60 10.74 -9.59
N MET A 228 8.24 10.52 -10.74
CA MET A 228 7.92 11.23 -11.97
C MET A 228 6.53 10.86 -12.51
N GLU A 229 6.14 9.57 -12.47
CA GLU A 229 4.79 9.11 -12.83
C GLU A 229 3.73 9.80 -11.95
N ILE A 230 3.96 9.89 -10.64
CA ILE A 230 3.06 10.58 -9.71
C ILE A 230 3.01 12.08 -10.03
N ALA A 231 4.16 12.75 -10.17
CA ALA A 231 4.22 14.18 -10.50
C ALA A 231 3.45 14.50 -11.78
N ASN A 232 3.50 13.63 -12.79
CA ASN A 232 2.76 13.79 -14.04
C ASN A 232 1.23 13.78 -13.88
N THR A 233 0.70 13.28 -12.75
CA THR A 233 -0.73 13.37 -12.42
C THR A 233 -1.14 14.71 -11.82
N MET A 234 -0.17 15.53 -11.40
CA MET A 234 -0.40 16.82 -10.75
C MET A 234 -0.43 17.97 -11.77
N SER A 235 -0.96 19.13 -11.35
CA SER A 235 -0.88 20.34 -12.16
C SER A 235 0.58 20.78 -12.34
N VAL A 236 0.87 21.53 -13.40
CA VAL A 236 2.25 21.96 -13.72
C VAL A 236 2.90 22.74 -12.58
N TRP A 237 2.10 23.44 -11.77
CA TRP A 237 2.56 24.28 -10.67
C TRP A 237 2.88 23.50 -9.39
N GLU A 238 2.23 22.36 -9.15
CA GLU A 238 2.47 21.52 -7.96
C GLU A 238 3.70 20.62 -8.12
N ARG A 239 4.06 20.27 -9.37
CA ARG A 239 5.14 19.33 -9.68
C ARG A 239 6.50 19.70 -9.09
N PRO A 240 7.01 20.94 -9.24
CA PRO A 240 8.36 21.27 -8.77
C PRO A 240 8.47 21.13 -7.26
N GLN A 241 7.46 21.59 -6.51
CA GLN A 241 7.42 21.49 -5.06
C GLN A 241 7.39 20.02 -4.61
N TYR A 242 6.47 19.22 -5.18
CA TYR A 242 6.36 17.80 -4.84
C TYR A 242 7.68 17.04 -5.07
N LEU A 243 8.36 17.31 -6.18
CA LEU A 243 9.65 16.69 -6.49
C LEU A 243 10.75 17.17 -5.56
N MET A 244 10.84 18.48 -5.25
CA MET A 244 11.85 19.02 -4.34
C MET A 244 11.75 18.41 -2.93
N GLU A 245 10.54 18.21 -2.43
CA GLU A 245 10.31 17.62 -1.10
C GLU A 245 10.63 16.12 -1.05
N ARG A 246 10.37 15.37 -2.14
CA ARG A 246 10.41 13.90 -2.11
C ARG A 246 11.62 13.27 -2.77
N LEU A 247 12.26 13.97 -3.71
CA LEU A 247 13.43 13.47 -4.41
C LEU A 247 14.63 13.19 -3.47
N PRO A 248 14.96 14.05 -2.48
CA PRO A 248 16.07 13.75 -1.57
C PRO A 248 15.85 12.45 -0.79
N GLN A 249 14.66 12.28 -0.20
CA GLN A 249 14.31 11.08 0.56
C GLN A 249 14.35 9.81 -0.31
N THR A 250 13.88 9.91 -1.56
CA THR A 250 13.90 8.78 -2.51
C THR A 250 15.31 8.45 -3.02
N LEU A 251 16.20 9.43 -3.15
CA LEU A 251 17.59 9.21 -3.55
C LEU A 251 18.42 8.54 -2.46
N PHE A 252 18.28 9.00 -1.21
CA PHE A 252 19.07 8.47 -0.10
C PHE A 252 18.51 7.16 0.46
N ALA A 253 17.17 7.00 0.46
CA ALA A 253 16.44 5.79 0.85
C ALA A 253 17.07 4.99 2.01
N PRO A 254 17.33 5.60 3.18
CA PRO A 254 18.07 4.96 4.28
C PRO A 254 17.41 3.66 4.75
N GLU A 255 16.08 3.63 4.84
CA GLU A 255 15.30 2.45 5.21
C GLU A 255 15.50 1.28 4.23
N LEU A 256 15.63 1.57 2.93
CA LEU A 256 15.90 0.54 1.92
C LEU A 256 17.28 -0.10 2.15
N GLN A 257 18.29 0.69 2.53
CA GLN A 257 19.61 0.17 2.82
C GLN A 257 19.62 -0.68 4.10
N GLU A 258 18.92 -0.22 5.15
CA GLU A 258 18.74 -1.00 6.39
C GLU A 258 18.10 -2.35 6.12
N ILE A 259 17.01 -2.38 5.33
CA ILE A 259 16.29 -3.61 4.99
C ILE A 259 17.17 -4.56 4.17
N ARG A 260 17.98 -4.04 3.24
CA ARG A 260 18.94 -4.87 2.49
C ARG A 260 19.98 -5.48 3.42
N ILE A 261 20.48 -4.73 4.40
CA ILE A 261 21.42 -5.23 5.41
C ILE A 261 20.76 -6.32 6.27
N GLU A 262 19.53 -6.12 6.73
CA GLU A 262 18.80 -7.13 7.50
C GLU A 262 18.52 -8.39 6.69
N ALA A 263 18.06 -8.24 5.45
CA ALA A 263 17.83 -9.37 4.53
C ALA A 263 19.12 -10.16 4.30
N ALA A 264 20.24 -9.46 4.10
CA ALA A 264 21.55 -10.09 3.97
C ALA A 264 21.97 -10.83 5.25
N LYS A 265 21.79 -10.23 6.43
CA LYS A 265 22.08 -10.86 7.73
C LYS A 265 21.23 -12.13 7.95
N ARG A 266 19.93 -12.07 7.66
CA ARG A 266 19.04 -13.23 7.79
C ARG A 266 19.41 -14.35 6.82
N ALA A 267 19.67 -14.02 5.56
CA ALA A 267 20.08 -14.98 4.55
C ALA A 267 21.42 -15.65 4.93
N TRP A 268 22.40 -14.86 5.38
CA TRP A 268 23.68 -15.36 5.89
C TRP A 268 23.49 -16.31 7.08
N ASN A 269 22.71 -15.92 8.08
CA ASN A 269 22.49 -16.74 9.28
C ASN A 269 21.72 -18.05 8.99
N ARG A 270 20.88 -18.08 7.94
CA ARG A 270 20.09 -19.25 7.56
C ARG A 270 20.88 -20.23 6.70
N ASN A 271 21.59 -19.73 5.69
CA ASN A 271 22.39 -20.55 4.77
C ASN A 271 23.50 -19.70 4.10
N PRO A 272 24.71 -19.63 4.70
CA PRO A 272 25.80 -18.79 4.18
C PRO A 272 26.23 -19.12 2.75
N GLN A 273 26.10 -20.39 2.34
CA GLN A 273 26.53 -20.86 1.03
C GLN A 273 25.57 -20.39 -0.06
N GLU A 274 24.26 -20.48 0.17
CA GLU A 274 23.23 -19.99 -0.74
C GLU A 274 23.22 -18.45 -0.85
N PHE A 275 23.61 -17.75 0.22
CA PHE A 275 23.80 -16.29 0.19
C PHE A 275 24.87 -15.87 -0.84
N VAL A 276 26.04 -16.51 -0.83
CA VAL A 276 27.13 -16.18 -1.77
C VAL A 276 26.75 -16.54 -3.21
N GLU A 277 26.06 -17.66 -3.41
CA GLU A 277 25.74 -18.17 -4.75
C GLU A 277 24.53 -17.50 -5.42
N LYS A 278 23.53 -17.05 -4.65
CA LYS A 278 22.26 -16.52 -5.21
C LYS A 278 22.01 -15.07 -4.86
N PHE A 279 22.24 -14.67 -3.61
CA PHE A 279 21.91 -13.32 -3.13
C PHE A 279 22.91 -12.29 -3.64
N VAL A 280 24.22 -12.54 -3.51
CA VAL A 280 25.27 -11.63 -4.00
C VAL A 280 25.14 -11.35 -5.51
N PRO A 281 24.95 -12.34 -6.40
CA PRO A 281 24.72 -12.08 -7.82
C PRO A 281 23.42 -11.35 -8.11
N MET A 282 22.34 -11.58 -7.35
CA MET A 282 21.07 -10.87 -7.55
C MET A 282 21.18 -9.37 -7.25
N PHE A 283 22.01 -8.99 -6.28
CA PHE A 283 22.32 -7.59 -5.95
C PHE A 283 23.28 -6.95 -6.96
N LEU A 284 24.32 -7.67 -7.41
CA LEU A 284 25.29 -7.15 -8.37
C LEU A 284 24.74 -7.12 -9.81
N ASN A 285 23.91 -8.08 -10.21
CA ASN A 285 23.34 -8.16 -11.56
C ASN A 285 22.22 -7.12 -11.81
N GLY A 286 21.66 -6.52 -10.75
CA GLY A 286 20.79 -5.36 -10.90
C GLY A 286 21.52 -4.13 -11.44
N LEU A 287 22.84 -4.02 -11.24
CA LEU A 287 23.69 -2.95 -11.79
C LEU A 287 24.04 -3.18 -13.27
N THR A 288 24.22 -4.44 -13.69
CA THR A 288 24.56 -4.77 -15.09
C THR A 288 23.37 -4.73 -16.04
N LYS A 289 22.14 -5.03 -15.57
CA LYS A 289 20.93 -4.86 -16.39
C LYS A 289 20.63 -3.39 -16.74
N THR A 290 20.97 -2.45 -15.87
CA THR A 290 20.80 -1.00 -16.14
C THR A 290 21.73 -0.51 -17.26
N GLN A 291 22.94 -1.08 -17.37
CA GLN A 291 23.89 -0.75 -18.44
C GLN A 291 23.44 -1.25 -19.82
N ASN A 292 22.77 -2.40 -19.90
CA ASN A 292 22.32 -2.97 -21.17
C ASN A 292 21.06 -2.29 -21.73
N GLN A 293 20.18 -1.74 -20.89
CA GLN A 293 19.03 -0.96 -21.37
C GLN A 293 19.43 0.44 -21.89
N GLN A 294 20.54 1.01 -21.43
CA GLN A 294 21.08 2.26 -21.99
C GLN A 294 21.77 2.07 -23.35
N LYS A 295 22.23 0.86 -23.68
CA LYS A 295 22.86 0.56 -24.99
C LYS A 295 21.85 0.35 -26.11
N THR A 296 20.65 -0.16 -25.83
CA THR A 296 19.59 -0.38 -26.83
C THR A 296 18.74 0.86 -27.12
N ALA A 297 18.86 1.93 -26.33
CA ALA A 297 18.21 3.23 -26.60
C ALA A 297 19.08 4.21 -27.43
N LYS A 298 20.25 3.76 -27.90
CA LYS A 298 21.18 4.54 -28.76
C LYS A 298 21.51 3.84 -30.08
N VAL A 299 20.58 3.06 -30.62
CA VAL A 299 20.64 2.55 -32.00
C VAL A 299 19.37 2.95 -32.72
#